data_AF-A0A847ZB80-F1
#
_entry.id   AF-A0A847ZB80-F1
#
_cell.length_a   1.000
_cell.length_b   1.000
_cell.length_c   1.000
_cell.angle_alpha   90.00
_cell.angle_beta   90.00
_cell.angle_gamma   90.00
#
_symmetry.space_group_name_H-M   'P 1'
#
loop_
_entity.id
_entity.type
_entity.pdbx_description
1 polymer ?
#
loop_
_entity_poly.entity_id
_entity_poly.type
_entity_poly.pdbx_seq_one_letter_code
_entity_poly.pdbx_strand_id
1 'polypeptide(L)' 'MAQNSRKLNFMIDNDVASELEKLVPAGQRSKVVTQAIVHELALHRRKNITDRLLNLRSQTPKASGKKLLSELAADRQRN' A
#
# COMPACT_ATOMS: atom_id res chain seq x y z
N MET A 1 1.10 -30.06 0.17
CA MET A 1 0.52 -28.75 -0.19
C MET A 1 0.45 -27.91 1.08
N ALA A 2 1.41 -27.01 1.30
CA ALA A 2 1.46 -26.22 2.53
C ALA A 2 0.17 -25.39 2.68
N GLN A 3 -0.40 -25.37 3.87
CA GLN A 3 -1.66 -24.70 4.17
C GLN A 3 -1.44 -23.17 4.10
N ASN A 4 -1.68 -22.56 2.94
CA ASN A 4 -1.43 -21.14 2.63
C ASN A 4 -2.41 -20.17 3.31
N SER A 5 -3.00 -20.54 4.46
CA SER A 5 -3.94 -19.69 5.18
C SER A 5 -3.68 -19.79 6.68
N ARG A 6 -3.58 -18.63 7.34
CA ARG A 6 -3.43 -18.52 8.79
C ARG A 6 -4.76 -18.07 9.39
N LYS A 7 -5.29 -18.82 10.36
CA LYS A 7 -6.48 -18.40 11.11
C LYS A 7 -6.12 -17.16 11.94
N LEU A 8 -6.91 -16.11 11.78
CA LEU A 8 -6.76 -14.86 12.49
C LEU A 8 -8.07 -14.62 13.25
N ASN A 9 -7.99 -14.47 14.57
CA ASN A 9 -9.15 -14.19 15.40
C ASN A 9 -9.23 -12.67 15.56
N PHE A 10 -10.28 -12.07 15.03
CA PHE A 10 -10.60 -10.66 15.23
C PHE A 10 -12.11 -10.53 15.42
N MET A 11 -12.52 -9.51 16.17
CA MET A 11 -13.92 -9.18 16.33
C MET A 11 -14.32 -8.24 15.19
N ILE A 12 -15.52 -8.45 14.65
CA ILE A 12 -16.16 -7.53 13.71
C ILE A 12 -17.41 -6.96 14.38
N ASP A 13 -17.80 -5.76 13.96
CA ASP A 13 -19.02 -5.14 14.47
C ASP A 13 -20.24 -6.00 14.12
N ASN A 14 -21.20 -6.05 15.03
CA ASN A 14 -22.40 -6.88 14.88
C ASN A 14 -23.21 -6.50 13.63
N ASP A 15 -23.24 -5.22 13.28
CA ASP A 15 -23.95 -4.73 12.10
C ASP A 15 -23.31 -5.30 10.82
N VAL A 16 -21.98 -5.21 10.72
CA VAL A 16 -21.19 -5.75 9.61
C VAL A 16 -21.30 -7.27 9.54
N ALA A 17 -21.28 -7.96 10.68
CA ALA A 17 -21.52 -9.39 10.73
C ALA A 17 -22.90 -9.73 10.16
N SER A 18 -23.95 -9.02 10.60
CA SER A 18 -25.33 -9.27 10.15
C SER A 18 -25.49 -9.07 8.64
N GLU A 19 -24.84 -8.06 8.06
CA GLU A 19 -24.86 -7.82 6.62
C GLU A 19 -24.09 -8.89 5.85
N LEU A 20 -22.92 -9.29 6.35
CA LEU A 20 -22.14 -10.38 5.78
C LEU A 20 -22.95 -11.68 5.75
N GLU A 21 -23.70 -11.97 6.81
CA GLU A 21 -24.54 -13.16 6.89
C GLU A 21 -25.73 -13.13 5.93
N LYS A 22 -26.34 -11.95 5.74
CA LYS A 22 -27.47 -11.74 4.82
C LYS A 22 -27.04 -11.78 3.36
N LEU A 23 -25.92 -11.15 3.03
CA LEU A 23 -25.47 -10.95 1.64
C LEU A 23 -24.60 -12.11 1.12
N VAL A 24 -23.89 -12.83 2.00
CA VAL A 24 -22.90 -13.83 1.61
C VAL A 24 -23.28 -15.23 2.09
N PRO A 25 -23.36 -16.22 1.18
CA PRO A 25 -23.59 -17.61 1.53
C PRO A 25 -22.57 -18.14 2.55
N ALA A 26 -23.02 -19.01 3.47
CA ALA A 26 -22.24 -19.48 4.62
C ALA A 26 -20.84 -20.05 4.29
N GLY A 27 -20.66 -20.63 3.10
CA GLY A 27 -19.36 -21.18 2.65
C GLY A 27 -18.40 -20.19 1.97
N GLN A 28 -18.86 -18.97 1.62
CA GLN A 28 -18.06 -17.99 0.87
C GLN A 28 -17.59 -16.81 1.73
N ARG A 29 -18.08 -16.69 2.96
CA ARG A 29 -17.79 -15.58 3.88
C ARG A 29 -16.29 -15.36 4.07
N SER A 30 -15.53 -16.42 4.36
CA SER A 30 -14.06 -16.35 4.53
C SER A 30 -13.36 -15.83 3.27
N LYS A 31 -13.82 -16.23 2.08
CA LYS A 31 -13.26 -15.78 0.80
C LYS A 31 -13.53 -14.29 0.58
N VAL A 32 -14.75 -13.84 0.83
CA VAL A 32 -15.15 -12.43 0.69
C VAL A 32 -14.36 -11.55 1.65
N VAL A 33 -14.29 -11.94 2.93
CA VAL A 33 -13.51 -11.21 3.94
C VAL A 33 -12.03 -11.16 3.56
N THR A 34 -11.46 -12.27 3.09
CA THR A 34 -10.07 -12.30 2.63
C THR A 34 -9.84 -11.34 1.47
N GLN A 35 -10.74 -11.30 0.48
CA GLN A 35 -10.65 -10.40 -0.66
C GLN A 35 -10.77 -8.93 -0.25
N ALA A 36 -11.68 -8.61 0.67
CA ALA A 36 -11.82 -7.26 1.22
C ALA A 36 -10.53 -6.81 1.93
N ILE A 37 -9.96 -7.67 2.79
CA ILE A 37 -8.70 -7.39 3.48
C ILE A 37 -7.55 -7.18 2.49
N VAL A 38 -7.45 -7.99 1.43
CA VAL A 38 -6.42 -7.83 0.39
C VAL A 38 -6.55 -6.46 -0.29
N HIS A 39 -7.77 -6.04 -0.60
CA HIS A 39 -8.01 -4.75 -1.24
C HIS A 39 -7.60 -3.58 -0.33
N GLU A 40 -8.02 -3.62 0.94
CA GLU A 40 -7.68 -2.58 1.92
C GLU A 40 -6.18 -2.52 2.19
N LEU A 41 -5.51 -3.66 2.33
CA LEU A 41 -4.05 -3.69 2.50
C LEU A 41 -3.33 -3.11 1.28
N ALA A 42 -3.82 -3.38 0.07
CA ALA A 42 -3.24 -2.79 -1.14
C ALA A 42 -3.42 -1.26 -1.16
N LEU A 43 -4.58 -0.77 -0.73
CA LEU A 43 -4.89 0.66 -0.63
C LEU A 43 -3.99 1.34 0.41
N HIS A 44 -3.84 0.76 1.60
CA HIS A 44 -2.92 1.26 2.62
C HIS A 44 -1.46 1.28 2.14
N ARG A 45 -0.99 0.23 1.46
CA ARG A 45 0.37 0.20 0.89
C ARG A 45 0.59 1.34 -0.11
N ARG A 46 -0.37 1.57 -1.00
CA ARG A 46 -0.29 2.67 -1.98
C ARG A 46 -0.23 4.02 -1.27
N LYS A 47 -1.12 4.28 -0.30
CA LYS A 47 -1.11 5.52 0.49
C LYS A 47 0.25 5.74 1.15
N ASN A 48 0.78 4.75 1.85
CA ASN A 48 2.09 4.85 2.51
C ASN A 48 3.23 5.16 1.52
N ILE A 49 3.23 4.54 0.34
CA ILE A 49 4.24 4.81 -0.70
C ILE A 49 4.08 6.22 -1.25
N THR A 50 2.85 6.64 -1.54
CA THR A 50 2.54 7.99 -2.03
C THR A 50 2.97 9.05 -1.02
N ASP A 51 2.64 8.87 0.26
CA ASP A 51 3.02 9.79 1.33
C ASP A 51 4.54 9.87 1.46
N ARG A 52 5.23 8.74 1.37
CA ARG A 52 6.70 8.71 1.37
C ARG A 52 7.29 9.47 0.18
N LEU A 53 6.76 9.29 -1.02
CA LEU A 53 7.20 10.02 -2.21
C LEU A 53 6.93 11.52 -2.09
N LEU A 54 5.78 11.90 -1.53
CA LEU A 54 5.40 13.30 -1.35
C LEU A 54 6.31 13.98 -0.32
N ASN A 55 6.62 13.28 0.77
CA ASN A 55 7.59 13.74 1.77
C ASN A 55 8.99 13.92 1.17
N LEU A 56 9.49 12.93 0.42
CA LEU A 56 10.79 13.05 -0.27
C LEU A 56 10.80 14.23 -1.26
N ARG A 57 9.72 14.40 -2.03
CA ARG A 57 9.57 15.52 -2.96
C ARG A 57 9.57 16.87 -2.24
N SER A 58 8.98 16.95 -1.04
CA SER A 58 8.92 18.18 -0.25
C SER A 58 10.29 18.58 0.31
N GLN A 59 11.14 17.59 0.61
CA GLN A 59 12.49 17.79 1.15
C GLN A 59 13.55 18.00 0.07
N THR A 60 13.27 17.61 -1.18
CA THR A 60 14.23 17.71 -2.26
C THR A 60 14.09 19.05 -2.98
N PRO A 61 15.16 19.89 -3.03
CA PRO A 61 15.15 21.10 -3.84
C PRO A 61 14.84 20.74 -5.30
N LYS A 62 14.01 21.54 -5.98
CA LYS A 62 13.75 21.36 -7.41
C LYS A 62 15.05 21.53 -8.19
N ALA A 63 15.72 20.42 -8.52
CA ALA A 63 16.88 20.45 -9.37
C ALA A 63 16.42 20.59 -10.83
N SER A 64 16.79 21.70 -11.48
CA SER A 64 16.65 21.83 -12.92
C SER A 64 17.65 20.89 -13.60
N GLY A 65 17.24 20.19 -14.67
CA GLY A 65 18.13 19.30 -15.40
C GLY A 65 19.44 19.97 -15.85
N LYS A 66 19.40 21.28 -16.15
CA LYS A 66 20.60 22.07 -16.45
C LYS A 66 21.56 22.18 -15.27
N LYS A 67 21.04 22.30 -14.05
CA LYS A 67 21.84 22.39 -12.81
C LYS A 67 22.54 21.06 -12.50
N LEU A 68 21.82 19.95 -12.68
CA LEU A 68 22.40 18.61 -12.54
C LEU A 68 23.51 18.36 -13.57
N LEU A 69 23.30 18.78 -14.83
CA LEU A 69 24.31 18.65 -15.88
C LEU A 69 25.54 19.52 -15.61
N SER A 70 25.37 20.74 -15.11
CA SER A 70 26.50 21.60 -14.75
C SER A 70 27.29 21.06 -13.55
N GLU A 71 26.60 20.54 -12.52
CA GLU A 71 27.26 19.90 -11.37
C GLU A 71 28.02 18.63 -11.79
N LEU A 72 27.41 17.79 -12.64
CA LEU A 72 28.06 16.59 -13.18
C LEU A 72 29.27 16.92 -14.07
N ALA A 73 29.19 17.96 -14.89
CA ALA A 73 30.30 18.39 -15.72
C ALA A 73 31.47 18.93 -14.88
N ALA A 74 31.17 19.69 -13.83
CA ALA A 74 32.18 20.19 -12.89
C ALA A 74 32.87 19.05 -12.12
N ASP A 75 32.13 18.02 -11.72
CA ASP A 75 32.69 16.86 -11.02
C ASP A 75 33.62 16.03 -11.93
N ARG A 76 33.24 15.87 -13.21
CA ARG A 76 34.09 15.20 -14.22
C ARG A 76 35.36 15.98 -14.60
N GLN A 77 35.42 17.28 -14.34
CA GLN A 77 36.64 18.07 -14.54
C GLN A 77 37.58 18.03 -13.32
N ARG A 78 37.09 17.56 -12.17
CA ARG A 78 37.87 17.44 -10.92
C ARG A 78 38.57 16.08 -10.75
N ASN A 79 38.13 15.05 -11.46
CA ASN A 79 38.76 13.72 -11.53
C ASN A 79 39.48 13.54 -12.86
#